data_AF-A0A2S2Q9K1-F1
#
_entry.id   AF-A0A2S2Q9K1-F1
#
_cell.length_a   1.000
_cell.length_b   1.000
_cell.length_c   1.000
_cell.angle_alpha   90.00
_cell.angle_beta   90.00
_cell.angle_gamma   90.00
#
_symmetry.space_group_name_H-M   'P 1'
#
loop_
_entity.id
_entity.type
_entity.pdbx_description
1 polymer ?
#
loop_
_entity_poly.entity_id
_entity_poly.type
_entity_poly.pdbx_seq_one_letter_code
_entity_poly.pdbx_strand_id
1 'polypeptide(L)'
;MDLNVRISKDLTIDKEHLAFIEKEKNHWRNILIRVINIIHYLSKNNDAFRGPSDVLFTKSNGHFLGAIEMLNKFNPVFIEHLKRIKNDETHVHYLGHENQKELISSMAAEIRKTIINNIKNSKYFLS
;
A
#
# COMPACT_ATOMS: atom_id res chain seq x y z
N MET A 1 -43.03 -19.53 12.42
CA MET A 1 -43.31 -18.72 11.21
C MET A 1 -42.24 -17.64 10.97
N ASP A 2 -41.31 -17.40 11.91
CA ASP A 2 -40.27 -16.36 11.78
C ASP A 2 -38.97 -16.75 11.05
N LEU A 3 -38.58 -18.04 10.99
CA LEU A 3 -37.37 -18.43 10.25
C LEU A 3 -37.55 -18.29 8.72
N ASN A 4 -38.72 -18.64 8.20
CA ASN A 4 -38.99 -18.58 6.76
C ASN A 4 -39.12 -17.14 6.25
N VAL A 5 -39.57 -16.20 7.08
CA VAL A 5 -39.65 -14.76 6.74
C VAL A 5 -38.26 -14.10 6.74
N ARG A 6 -37.30 -14.61 7.53
CA ARG A 6 -35.90 -14.14 7.52
C ARG A 6 -35.13 -14.66 6.31
N ILE A 7 -35.38 -15.91 5.89
CA ILE A 7 -34.78 -16.49 4.69
C ILE A 7 -35.37 -15.86 3.42
N SER A 8 -36.67 -15.53 3.41
CA SER A 8 -37.34 -14.91 2.25
C SER A 8 -36.96 -13.46 1.96
N LYS A 9 -36.14 -12.83 2.81
CA LYS A 9 -35.78 -11.41 2.68
C LYS A 9 -34.42 -11.15 2.03
N ASP A 10 -33.61 -12.17 1.77
CA ASP A 10 -32.30 -12.02 1.11
C ASP A 10 -31.42 -10.89 1.71
N LEU A 11 -31.65 -10.58 2.99
CA LEU A 11 -30.90 -9.63 3.82
C LEU A 11 -29.93 -10.47 4.65
N THR A 12 -29.08 -11.17 3.92
CA THR A 12 -28.19 -12.21 4.40
C THR A 12 -26.93 -11.56 4.95
N ILE A 13 -26.44 -12.13 6.06
CA ILE A 13 -25.10 -11.94 6.66
C ILE A 13 -23.98 -11.84 5.58
N ASP A 14 -24.21 -12.46 4.42
CA ASP A 14 -23.38 -12.37 3.22
C ASP A 14 -23.17 -10.94 2.68
N LYS A 15 -24.21 -10.09 2.63
CA LYS A 15 -24.08 -8.70 2.14
C LYS A 15 -23.21 -7.84 3.06
N GLU A 16 -23.37 -7.99 4.37
CA GLU A 16 -22.57 -7.26 5.36
C GLU A 16 -21.12 -7.74 5.39
N HIS A 17 -20.88 -9.05 5.30
CA HIS A 17 -19.53 -9.61 5.18
C HIS A 17 -18.84 -9.20 3.87
N LEU A 18 -19.53 -9.21 2.74
CA LEU A 18 -18.99 -8.74 1.46
C LEU A 18 -18.65 -7.25 1.51
N ALA A 19 -19.52 -6.43 2.11
CA ALA A 19 -19.26 -5.01 2.30
C ALA A 19 -18.01 -4.77 3.17
N PHE A 20 -17.82 -5.58 4.23
CA PHE A 20 -16.63 -5.52 5.07
C PHE A 20 -15.36 -5.88 4.28
N ILE A 21 -15.39 -6.99 3.52
CA ILE A 21 -14.27 -7.41 2.67
C ILE A 21 -13.91 -6.31 1.66
N GLU A 22 -14.89 -5.70 1.01
CA GLU A 22 -14.63 -4.65 0.04
C GLU A 22 -14.07 -3.37 0.69
N LYS A 23 -14.53 -3.04 1.89
CA LYS A 23 -13.97 -1.95 2.69
C LYS A 23 -12.50 -2.18 3.02
N GLU A 24 -12.13 -3.38 3.47
CA GLU A 24 -10.75 -3.73 3.76
C GLU A 24 -9.88 -3.74 2.49
N LYS A 25 -10.37 -4.29 1.37
CA LYS A 25 -9.67 -4.20 0.08
C LYS A 25 -9.40 -2.77 -0.32
N ASN A 26 -10.39 -1.89 -0.19
CA ASN A 26 -10.23 -0.48 -0.53
C ASN A 26 -9.28 0.26 0.43
N HIS A 27 -9.28 -0.10 1.71
CA HIS A 27 -8.30 0.41 2.68
C HIS A 27 -6.87 0.06 2.24
N TRP A 28 -6.60 -1.21 1.94
CA TRP A 28 -5.27 -1.65 1.51
C TRP A 28 -4.83 -1.08 0.17
N ARG A 29 -5.73 -1.00 -0.83
CA ARG A 29 -5.44 -0.33 -2.11
C ARG A 29 -5.05 1.13 -1.88
N ASN A 30 -5.77 1.83 -1.01
CA ASN A 30 -5.49 3.22 -0.69
C ASN A 30 -4.12 3.40 -0.03
N ILE A 31 -3.73 2.51 0.88
CA ILE A 31 -2.40 2.52 1.49
C ILE A 31 -1.34 2.28 0.41
N LEU A 32 -1.53 1.25 -0.42
CA LEU A 32 -0.57 0.86 -1.45
C LEU A 32 -0.27 1.99 -2.44
N ILE A 33 -1.31 2.68 -2.93
CA ILE A 33 -1.14 3.83 -3.84
C ILE A 33 -0.27 4.91 -3.20
N ARG A 34 -0.45 5.19 -1.91
CA ARG A 34 0.33 6.20 -1.19
C ARG A 34 1.77 5.74 -1.00
N VAL A 35 1.99 4.49 -0.62
CA VAL A 35 3.33 3.89 -0.49
C VAL A 35 4.09 3.94 -1.80
N ILE A 36 3.46 3.59 -2.93
CA ILE A 36 4.06 3.67 -4.26
C ILE A 36 4.45 5.11 -4.60
N ASN A 37 3.60 6.09 -4.29
CA ASN A 37 3.91 7.50 -4.51
C ASN A 37 5.10 7.99 -3.69
N ILE A 38 5.21 7.58 -2.42
CA ILE A 38 6.38 7.88 -1.58
C ILE A 38 7.63 7.25 -2.20
N ILE A 39 7.56 5.99 -2.60
CA ILE A 39 8.70 5.30 -3.21
C ILE A 39 9.14 6.01 -4.48
N HIS A 40 8.20 6.36 -5.35
CA HIS A 40 8.47 7.07 -6.59
C HIS A 40 9.10 8.45 -6.33
N TYR A 41 8.58 9.21 -5.36
CA TYR A 41 9.13 10.50 -4.98
C TYR A 41 10.59 10.39 -4.52
N LEU A 42 10.88 9.47 -3.59
CA LEU A 42 12.24 9.27 -3.07
C LEU A 42 13.19 8.77 -4.16
N SER A 43 12.77 7.80 -4.98
CA SER A 43 13.54 7.31 -6.13
C SER A 43 13.91 8.44 -7.10
N LYS A 44 12.94 9.30 -7.44
CA LYS A 44 13.13 10.39 -8.39
C LYS A 44 14.16 11.42 -7.91
N ASN A 45 14.24 11.63 -6.60
CA ASN A 45 15.17 12.59 -5.99
C ASN A 45 16.50 11.96 -5.54
N ASN A 46 16.69 10.65 -5.76
CA ASN A 46 17.84 9.89 -5.27
C ASN A 46 17.99 9.96 -3.73
N ASP A 47 16.86 10.01 -3.02
CA ASP A 47 16.82 10.06 -1.56
C ASP A 47 16.99 8.66 -0.94
N ALA A 48 17.68 8.60 0.20
CA ALA A 48 17.78 7.36 0.96
C ALA A 48 16.42 6.97 1.57
N PHE A 49 15.90 5.79 1.20
CA PHE A 49 14.65 5.25 1.75
C PHE A 49 14.74 4.97 3.24
N ARG A 50 15.83 4.32 3.64
CA ARG A 50 16.07 3.80 4.99
C ARG A 50 17.04 4.68 5.75
N GLY A 51 16.93 4.63 7.06
CA GLY A 51 17.92 5.18 7.98
C GLY A 51 18.41 4.11 8.95
N PRO A 52 19.25 4.50 9.93
CA PRO A 52 19.72 3.62 11.00
C PRO A 52 18.62 2.94 11.83
N SER A 53 17.42 3.54 11.87
CA SER A 53 16.26 2.94 12.54
C SER A 53 15.23 2.46 11.52
N ASP A 54 14.55 1.37 11.86
CA ASP A 54 13.43 0.79 11.11
C ASP A 54 12.08 0.97 11.82
N VAL A 55 12.08 1.75 12.91
CA VAL A 55 10.92 1.94 13.78
C VAL A 55 10.25 3.29 13.51
N LEU A 56 8.91 3.29 13.39
CA LEU A 56 8.12 4.52 13.29
C LEU A 56 8.31 5.42 14.51
N PHE A 57 8.31 6.72 14.28
CA PHE A 57 8.46 7.81 15.25
C PHE A 57 9.79 7.80 16.03
N THR A 58 10.82 7.16 15.47
CA THR A 58 12.17 7.19 16.03
C THR A 58 13.08 8.07 15.21
N LYS A 59 14.11 8.63 15.87
CA LYS A 59 15.09 9.47 15.18
C LYS A 59 15.82 8.64 14.12
N SER A 60 16.05 9.26 12.96
CA SER A 60 16.83 8.66 11.86
C SER A 60 16.22 7.36 11.31
N ASN A 61 14.90 7.28 11.21
CA ASN A 61 14.20 6.12 10.66
C ASN A 61 14.04 6.10 9.12
N GLY A 62 14.78 6.99 8.45
CA GLY A 62 14.79 7.12 6.99
C GLY A 62 13.65 7.96 6.42
N HIS A 63 13.84 8.43 5.19
CA HIS A 63 12.88 9.32 4.55
C HIS A 63 11.55 8.65 4.23
N PHE A 64 11.54 7.32 4.05
CA PHE A 64 10.30 6.59 3.79
C PHE A 64 9.36 6.61 4.99
N LEU A 65 9.85 6.22 6.18
CA LEU A 65 9.04 6.26 7.40
C LEU A 65 8.72 7.70 7.81
N GLY A 66 9.69 8.62 7.67
CA GLY A 66 9.45 10.05 7.89
C GLY A 66 8.34 10.63 7.01
N ALA A 67 8.24 10.22 5.73
CA ALA A 67 7.16 10.65 4.84
C ALA A 67 5.79 10.11 5.29
N ILE A 68 5.73 8.86 5.75
CA ILE A 68 4.51 8.27 6.31
C ILE A 68 4.08 9.02 7.58
N GLU A 69 5.02 9.34 8.47
CA GLU A 69 4.75 10.12 9.69
C GLU A 69 4.24 11.53 9.37
N MET A 70 4.83 12.17 8.36
CA MET A 70 4.37 13.47 7.87
C MET A 70 2.94 13.37 7.34
N LEU A 71 2.66 12.42 6.46
CA LEU A 71 1.33 12.22 5.88
C LEU A 71 0.30 11.82 6.94
N ASN A 72 0.69 11.07 7.96
CA ASN A 72 -0.16 10.70 9.08
C ASN A 72 -0.73 11.91 9.84
N LYS A 73 -0.14 13.10 9.72
CA LYS A 73 -0.69 14.30 10.38
C LYS A 73 -2.00 14.80 9.77
N PHE A 74 -2.29 14.45 8.51
CA PHE A 74 -3.43 15.00 7.77
C PHE A 74 -4.10 14.03 6.78
N ASN A 75 -3.48 12.90 6.48
CA ASN A 75 -4.02 11.92 5.55
C ASN A 75 -4.90 10.90 6.32
N PRO A 76 -6.23 10.89 6.13
CA PRO A 76 -7.12 10.04 6.91
C PRO A 76 -6.83 8.55 6.77
N VAL A 77 -6.28 8.11 5.63
CA VAL A 77 -5.91 6.71 5.41
C VAL A 77 -4.72 6.31 6.27
N PHE A 78 -3.70 7.16 6.39
CA PHE A 78 -2.55 6.86 7.26
C PHE A 78 -2.91 7.02 8.73
N ILE A 79 -3.75 8.00 9.09
CA ILE A 79 -4.28 8.16 10.46
C ILE A 79 -4.95 6.86 10.91
N GLU A 80 -5.88 6.35 10.11
CA GLU A 80 -6.56 5.10 10.41
C GLU A 80 -5.60 3.91 10.39
N HIS A 81 -4.70 3.83 9.40
CA HIS A 81 -3.78 2.71 9.30
C HIS A 81 -2.84 2.63 10.50
N LEU A 82 -2.16 3.72 10.87
CA LEU A 82 -1.24 3.73 12.02
C LEU A 82 -1.97 3.52 13.35
N LYS A 83 -3.23 3.95 13.47
CA LYS A 83 -4.08 3.59 14.60
C LYS A 83 -4.28 2.07 14.69
N ARG A 84 -4.61 1.40 13.58
CA ARG A 84 -4.74 -0.06 13.53
C ARG A 84 -3.44 -0.79 13.90
N ILE A 85 -2.29 -0.25 13.48
CA ILE A 85 -0.97 -0.78 13.90
C ILE A 85 -0.81 -0.68 15.42
N LYS A 86 -1.07 0.50 15.98
CA LYS A 86 -0.90 0.76 17.41
C LYS A 86 -1.83 -0.09 18.29
N ASN A 87 -3.02 -0.42 17.78
CA ASN A 87 -4.01 -1.22 18.49
C ASN A 87 -3.86 -2.73 18.25
N ASP A 88 -2.81 -3.17 17.55
CA ASP A 88 -2.63 -4.58 17.12
C ASP A 88 -3.82 -5.13 16.30
N GLU A 89 -4.61 -4.26 15.67
CA GLU A 89 -5.75 -4.62 14.81
C GLU A 89 -5.30 -5.08 13.42
N THR A 90 -4.04 -4.84 13.07
CA THR A 90 -3.42 -5.35 11.84
C THR A 90 -1.98 -5.75 12.11
N HIS A 91 -1.58 -6.94 11.65
CA HIS A 91 -0.21 -7.44 11.79
C HIS A 91 0.59 -7.37 10.47
N VAL A 92 -0.09 -7.04 9.36
CA VAL A 92 0.53 -6.86 8.06
C VAL A 92 0.78 -5.37 7.88
N HIS A 93 2.04 -4.96 7.75
CA HIS A 93 2.38 -3.56 7.49
C HIS A 93 3.25 -3.46 6.26
N TYR A 94 2.78 -2.77 5.22
CA TYR A 94 3.60 -2.41 4.04
C TYR A 94 4.79 -1.50 4.38
N LEU A 95 4.95 -1.16 5.66
CA LEU A 95 5.97 -0.27 6.18
C LEU A 95 7.26 -1.01 6.55
N GLY A 96 7.22 -2.34 6.69
CA GLY A 96 8.40 -3.15 6.99
C GLY A 96 9.41 -3.20 5.84
N HIS A 97 10.68 -3.46 6.18
CA HIS A 97 11.77 -3.42 5.20
C HIS A 97 11.66 -4.44 4.08
N GLU A 98 11.15 -5.65 4.36
CA GLU A 98 10.94 -6.68 3.33
C GLU A 98 9.85 -6.27 2.35
N ASN A 99 8.73 -5.75 2.84
CA ASN A 99 7.64 -5.27 2.00
C ASN A 99 8.08 -4.08 1.11
N GLN A 100 8.85 -3.14 1.68
CA GLN A 100 9.45 -2.05 0.89
C GLN A 100 10.39 -2.59 -0.20
N LYS A 101 11.23 -3.57 0.13
CA LYS A 101 12.18 -4.17 -0.81
C LYS A 101 11.45 -4.85 -1.96
N GLU A 102 10.43 -5.65 -1.66
CA GLU A 102 9.61 -6.31 -2.67
C GLU A 102 8.92 -5.29 -3.59
N LEU A 103 8.29 -4.26 -3.01
CA LEU A 103 7.63 -3.20 -3.79
C LEU A 103 8.59 -2.47 -4.72
N ILE A 104 9.78 -2.10 -4.23
CA ILE A 104 10.81 -1.45 -5.05
C ILE A 104 11.27 -2.39 -6.17
N SER A 105 11.49 -3.67 -5.89
CA SER A 105 11.87 -4.66 -6.88
C SER A 105 10.79 -4.85 -7.95
N SER A 106 9.52 -4.94 -7.57
CA SER A 106 8.38 -5.04 -8.50
C SER A 106 8.27 -3.80 -9.38
N MET A 107 8.39 -2.60 -8.80
CA MET A 107 8.39 -1.34 -9.56
C MET A 107 9.55 -1.28 -10.55
N ALA A 108 10.76 -1.69 -10.13
CA ALA A 108 11.93 -1.73 -11.01
C ALA A 108 11.76 -2.73 -12.16
N ALA A 109 11.15 -3.89 -11.90
CA ALA A 109 10.87 -4.90 -12.91
C ALA A 109 9.89 -4.38 -13.98
N GLU A 110 8.80 -3.74 -13.56
CA GLU A 110 7.83 -3.14 -14.49
C GLU A 110 8.45 -2.00 -15.31
N ILE A 111 9.23 -1.11 -14.69
CA ILE A 111 9.95 -0.04 -15.42
C ILE A 111 10.90 -0.65 -16.46
N ARG A 112 11.67 -1.67 -16.09
CA ARG A 112 12.60 -2.36 -17.01
C ARG A 112 11.83 -2.99 -18.18
N LYS A 113 10.70 -3.64 -17.91
CA LYS A 113 9.83 -4.23 -18.93
C LYS A 113 9.30 -3.18 -19.89
N THR A 114 8.83 -2.04 -19.38
CA THR A 114 8.39 -0.91 -20.20
C THR A 114 9.52 -0.38 -21.09
N ILE A 115 10.73 -0.21 -20.55
CA ILE A 115 11.91 0.22 -21.34
C ILE A 115 12.20 -0.78 -22.46
N ILE A 116 12.24 -2.08 -22.16
CA ILE A 116 12.47 -3.13 -23.17
C ILE A 116 11.39 -3.10 -24.25
N ASN A 117 10.12 -2.98 -23.86
CA ASN A 117 9.02 -2.89 -24.83
C ASN A 117 9.14 -1.64 -25.71
N ASN A 118 9.49 -0.49 -25.13
CA ASN A 118 9.69 0.75 -25.89
C ASN A 118 10.84 0.62 -26.87
N ILE A 119 11.93 -0.04 -26.48
CA ILE A 119 13.07 -0.33 -27.37
C ILE A 119 12.61 -1.24 -28.52
N LYS A 120 11.93 -2.36 -28.21
CA LYS A 120 11.43 -3.31 -29.23
C LYS A 120 10.45 -2.67 -30.22
N ASN A 121 9.63 -1.75 -29.76
CA ASN A 121 8.66 -1.03 -30.58
C ASN A 121 9.24 0.23 -31.24
N SER A 122 10.50 0.55 -30.96
CA SER A 122 11.14 1.71 -31.57
C SER A 122 11.39 1.47 -33.05
N LYS A 123 11.25 2.52 -33.85
CA LYS A 123 11.40 2.49 -35.31
C LYS A 123 12.74 1.91 -35.80
N TYR A 124 13.74 1.85 -34.94
CA TYR A 124 15.11 1.44 -35.24
C TYR A 124 15.49 0.07 -34.67
N PHE A 125 14.58 -0.63 -33.98
CA PHE A 125 14.83 -1.99 -33.52
C PHE A 125 14.58 -2.97 -34.67
N LEU A 126 15.65 -3.26 -35.41
CA LEU A 126 15.68 -4.29 -36.44
C LEU A 126 15.58 -5.66 -35.77
N SER A 127 14.64 -6.49 -36.25
CA SER A 127 14.35 -7.86 -35.79
C SER A 127 15.54 -8.79 -35.89
#